data_AF-A0A9E3D805-F1
#
_entry.id   AF-A0A9E3D805-F1
#
_cell.length_a   1.000
_cell.length_b   1.000
_cell.length_c   1.000
_cell.angle_alpha   90.00
_cell.angle_beta   90.00
_cell.angle_gamma   90.00
#
_symmetry.space_group_name_H-M   'P 1'
#
loop_
_entity.id
_entity.type
_entity.pdbx_description
1 polymer ?
#
loop_
_entity_poly.entity_id
_entity_poly.type
_entity_poly.pdbx_seq_one_letter_code
_entity_poly.pdbx_strand_id
1 'polypeptide(L)'
;IENTFPGRDAPGSGGNGFGIAVYGTDAKSPITDLIIDGNDVHHLQTGSSESLVVNGNVTNFRITHNTVHHNNNIGIDVIGFERTAPDPAVDQARDGIVSENLVYNITSRGNPAYGNDQSSDGIYVDGGTRVLIERNVIHDCDFGIELASEHKNRATSYITARNNLIYRCNTAGVSIGGYDPNRGHTDHCTVVNNTLYDNDTAATGSGEFQMQWNMADDIFENNIVYAGSRCLMAVNKSKVDKNQPPAIIDHNLYYCDAQAKASKWVAVGDSVTGFDQYVQSTGNDTHSAFSNPHFVDPAKKDFHLSSDSPAIGSGVTAALPVGELDLEGSPRIKSVKIDIGCYQTE
;
A
#
# COMPACT_ATOMS: atom_id res chain seq x y z
N ILE A 1 -14.77 -12.47 -0.06
CA ILE A 1 -15.11 -11.51 -1.12
C ILE A 1 -16.49 -11.82 -1.70
N GLU A 2 -17.45 -10.89 -1.58
CA GLU A 2 -18.72 -10.91 -2.34
C GLU A 2 -18.49 -10.57 -3.83
N ASN A 3 -17.75 -11.44 -4.51
CA ASN A 3 -17.43 -11.29 -5.93
C ASN A 3 -18.67 -11.55 -6.79
N THR A 4 -19.29 -10.47 -7.24
CA THR A 4 -20.49 -10.46 -8.09
C THR A 4 -20.16 -10.05 -9.53
N PHE A 5 -19.24 -10.77 -10.19
CA PHE A 5 -18.95 -10.54 -11.60
C PHE A 5 -19.70 -11.55 -12.51
N PRO A 6 -20.19 -11.10 -13.68
CA PRO A 6 -20.89 -11.96 -14.63
C PRO A 6 -19.98 -13.10 -15.11
N GLY A 7 -20.42 -14.35 -14.91
CA GLY A 7 -19.74 -15.53 -15.43
C GLY A 7 -19.18 -16.51 -14.39
N ARG A 8 -19.23 -16.22 -13.08
CA ARG A 8 -18.74 -17.11 -12.00
C ARG A 8 -19.18 -18.58 -12.14
N ASP A 9 -20.44 -18.80 -12.51
CA ASP A 9 -21.01 -20.16 -12.57
C ASP A 9 -20.64 -20.92 -13.85
N ALA A 10 -19.89 -20.31 -14.78
CA ALA A 10 -19.38 -21.03 -15.93
C ALA A 10 -18.22 -21.97 -15.52
N PRO A 11 -18.06 -23.13 -16.20
CA PRO A 11 -16.92 -24.01 -15.94
C PRO A 11 -15.59 -23.26 -16.11
N GLY A 12 -14.79 -23.18 -15.04
CA GLY A 12 -13.47 -22.52 -15.05
C GLY A 12 -13.44 -21.07 -14.56
N SER A 13 -14.58 -20.44 -14.28
CA SER A 13 -14.68 -19.03 -13.80
C SER A 13 -15.16 -18.89 -12.35
N GLY A 14 -15.44 -20.01 -11.68
CA GLY A 14 -15.71 -20.09 -10.23
C GLY A 14 -14.65 -20.87 -9.45
N GLY A 15 -13.51 -21.18 -10.08
CA GLY A 15 -12.41 -21.88 -9.43
C GLY A 15 -11.71 -20.94 -8.45
N ASN A 16 -11.85 -21.22 -7.15
CA ASN A 16 -11.17 -20.50 -6.09
C ASN A 16 -10.08 -21.40 -5.50
N GLY A 17 -8.90 -20.83 -5.34
CA GLY A 17 -7.76 -21.49 -4.69
C GLY A 17 -7.17 -20.57 -3.63
N PHE A 18 -6.59 -21.15 -2.60
CA PHE A 18 -5.87 -20.44 -1.54
C PHE A 18 -4.56 -21.15 -1.28
N GLY A 19 -3.51 -20.41 -0.92
CA GLY A 19 -2.29 -20.99 -0.35
C GLY A 19 -2.48 -21.23 1.13
N ILE A 20 -2.67 -20.15 1.88
CA ILE A 20 -2.94 -20.16 3.32
C ILE A 20 -4.19 -19.32 3.58
N ALA A 21 -5.19 -19.91 4.25
CA ALA A 21 -6.45 -19.24 4.53
C ALA A 21 -6.87 -19.47 5.99
N VAL A 22 -7.00 -18.38 6.76
CA VAL A 22 -7.43 -18.43 8.17
C VAL A 22 -8.68 -17.58 8.37
N TYR A 23 -9.80 -18.25 8.68
CA TYR A 23 -11.13 -17.65 8.73
C TYR A 23 -11.70 -17.79 10.14
N GLY A 24 -11.80 -16.67 10.86
CA GLY A 24 -12.40 -16.59 12.19
C GLY A 24 -13.91 -16.55 12.10
N THR A 25 -14.57 -17.72 12.15
CA THR A 25 -16.03 -17.84 11.95
C THR A 25 -16.85 -17.84 13.25
N ASP A 26 -16.22 -17.88 14.41
CA ASP A 26 -16.89 -17.83 15.71
C ASP A 26 -16.96 -16.38 16.24
N ALA A 27 -18.16 -15.91 16.58
CA ALA A 27 -18.37 -14.53 17.06
C ALA A 27 -17.91 -14.30 18.51
N LYS A 28 -17.71 -15.36 19.30
CA LYS A 28 -17.36 -15.26 20.73
C LYS A 28 -15.87 -15.48 20.98
N SER A 29 -15.26 -16.36 20.20
CA SER A 29 -13.88 -16.80 20.39
C SER A 29 -13.06 -16.46 19.14
N PRO A 30 -12.23 -15.41 19.17
CA PRO A 30 -11.39 -15.08 18.03
C PRO A 30 -10.29 -16.14 17.84
N ILE A 31 -9.80 -16.27 16.61
CA ILE A 31 -8.45 -16.80 16.39
C ILE A 31 -7.48 -15.71 16.83
N THR A 32 -6.63 -16.01 17.82
CA THR A 32 -5.64 -15.07 18.36
C THR A 32 -4.27 -15.73 18.45
N ASP A 33 -3.22 -14.91 18.50
CA ASP A 33 -1.81 -15.35 18.58
C ASP A 33 -1.41 -16.24 17.39
N LEU A 34 -2.07 -16.05 16.24
CA LEU A 34 -1.75 -16.72 14.98
C LEU A 34 -0.40 -16.24 14.46
N ILE A 35 0.47 -17.18 14.11
CA ILE A 35 1.76 -16.90 13.50
C ILE A 35 1.83 -17.63 12.15
N ILE A 36 1.96 -16.86 11.07
CA ILE A 36 2.26 -17.32 9.72
C ILE A 36 3.66 -16.79 9.41
N ASP A 37 4.67 -17.61 9.68
CA ASP A 37 6.08 -17.20 9.65
C ASP A 37 6.93 -18.07 8.74
N GLY A 38 7.78 -17.46 7.92
CA GLY A 38 8.80 -18.17 7.14
C GLY A 38 8.27 -19.09 6.04
N ASN A 39 7.07 -18.83 5.50
CA ASN A 39 6.47 -19.65 4.45
C ASN A 39 6.87 -19.17 3.05
N ASP A 40 6.84 -20.09 2.08
CA ASP A 40 7.00 -19.79 0.66
C ASP A 40 5.67 -20.13 -0.06
N VAL A 41 4.93 -19.10 -0.48
CA VAL A 41 3.56 -19.20 -1.02
C VAL A 41 3.57 -18.77 -2.48
N HIS A 42 3.59 -19.73 -3.40
CA HIS A 42 3.89 -19.42 -4.79
C HIS A 42 3.18 -20.23 -5.88
N HIS A 43 3.19 -19.68 -7.10
CA HIS A 43 2.70 -20.33 -8.33
C HIS A 43 1.22 -20.75 -8.23
N LEU A 44 0.43 -20.00 -7.46
CA LEU A 44 -0.98 -20.28 -7.23
C LEU A 44 -1.85 -19.71 -8.35
N GLN A 45 -2.90 -20.47 -8.67
CA GLN A 45 -4.02 -20.03 -9.48
C GLN A 45 -5.24 -19.91 -8.56
N THR A 46 -5.45 -18.73 -8.01
CA THR A 46 -6.42 -18.53 -6.93
C THR A 46 -7.80 -18.10 -7.45
N GLY A 47 -7.90 -17.73 -8.74
CA GLY A 47 -9.15 -17.24 -9.31
C GLY A 47 -9.57 -15.95 -8.63
N SER A 48 -10.76 -15.93 -8.02
CA SER A 48 -11.28 -14.77 -7.27
C SER A 48 -10.88 -14.76 -5.79
N SER A 49 -9.90 -15.56 -5.40
CA SER A 49 -9.42 -15.70 -4.02
C SER A 49 -7.98 -15.24 -3.85
N GLU A 50 -7.49 -15.26 -2.62
CA GLU A 50 -6.20 -14.70 -2.22
C GLU A 50 -5.14 -15.77 -1.99
N SER A 51 -3.86 -15.40 -2.07
CA SER A 51 -2.75 -16.33 -1.88
C SER A 51 -2.53 -16.65 -0.39
N LEU A 52 -2.49 -15.63 0.45
CA LEU A 52 -2.39 -15.71 1.91
C LEU A 52 -3.42 -14.76 2.52
N VAL A 53 -4.36 -15.27 3.31
CA VAL A 53 -5.46 -14.47 3.85
C VAL A 53 -5.78 -14.74 5.31
N VAL A 54 -6.08 -13.67 6.04
CA VAL A 54 -6.75 -13.69 7.34
C VAL A 54 -8.08 -12.92 7.26
N ASN A 55 -9.19 -13.54 7.68
CA ASN A 55 -10.53 -12.98 7.49
C ASN A 55 -11.44 -13.25 8.70
N GLY A 56 -12.30 -12.29 9.04
CA GLY A 56 -13.33 -12.44 10.07
C GLY A 56 -12.78 -12.19 11.47
N ASN A 57 -13.24 -12.95 12.47
CA ASN A 57 -12.83 -12.75 13.87
C ASN A 57 -11.43 -13.31 14.16
N VAL A 58 -10.41 -12.68 13.58
CA VAL A 58 -8.98 -12.96 13.75
C VAL A 58 -8.32 -11.73 14.35
N THR A 59 -7.54 -11.88 15.41
CA THR A 59 -6.88 -10.77 16.12
C THR A 59 -5.47 -11.14 16.56
N ASN A 60 -4.60 -10.17 16.84
CA ASN A 60 -3.24 -10.42 17.37
C ASN A 60 -2.43 -11.41 16.51
N PHE A 61 -2.54 -11.30 15.19
CA PHE A 61 -1.85 -12.19 14.25
C PHE A 61 -0.51 -11.60 13.80
N ARG A 62 0.38 -12.48 13.34
CA ARG A 62 1.67 -12.12 12.72
C ARG A 62 1.82 -12.86 11.39
N ILE A 63 2.04 -12.11 10.32
CA ILE A 63 2.40 -12.60 8.99
C ILE A 63 3.81 -12.08 8.72
N THR A 64 4.82 -12.89 9.01
CA THR A 64 6.21 -12.44 9.06
C THR A 64 7.17 -13.31 8.27
N HIS A 65 8.22 -12.70 7.70
CA HIS A 65 9.29 -13.42 7.00
C HIS A 65 8.82 -14.37 5.87
N ASN A 66 7.63 -14.16 5.31
CA ASN A 66 7.12 -14.99 4.23
C ASN A 66 7.62 -14.48 2.88
N THR A 67 7.80 -15.41 1.94
CA THR A 67 7.97 -15.10 0.52
C THR A 67 6.65 -15.44 -0.19
N VAL A 68 5.98 -14.46 -0.79
CA VAL A 68 4.70 -14.65 -1.49
C VAL A 68 4.87 -14.22 -2.93
N HIS A 69 4.83 -15.15 -3.89
CA HIS A 69 5.26 -14.80 -5.23
C HIS A 69 4.67 -15.60 -6.40
N HIS A 70 4.67 -15.00 -7.58
CA HIS A 70 4.22 -15.66 -8.81
C HIS A 70 2.78 -16.20 -8.70
N ASN A 71 1.93 -15.49 -7.97
CA ASN A 71 0.52 -15.85 -7.81
C ASN A 71 -0.33 -14.96 -8.69
N ASN A 72 -1.44 -15.50 -9.18
CA ASN A 72 -2.28 -14.80 -10.15
C ASN A 72 -3.43 -14.00 -9.53
N ASN A 73 -3.42 -13.79 -8.21
CA ASN A 73 -4.27 -12.81 -7.52
C ASN A 73 -3.58 -12.31 -6.24
N ILE A 74 -4.27 -11.50 -5.43
CA ILE A 74 -3.80 -10.85 -4.19
C ILE A 74 -2.80 -11.72 -3.40
N GLY A 75 -1.66 -11.12 -3.05
CA GLY A 75 -0.57 -11.77 -2.32
C GLY A 75 -0.92 -12.03 -0.86
N ILE A 76 -1.01 -10.96 -0.06
CA ILE A 76 -1.40 -11.01 1.35
C ILE A 76 -2.66 -10.16 1.53
N ASP A 77 -3.69 -10.71 2.15
CA ASP A 77 -4.94 -10.00 2.42
C ASP A 77 -5.37 -10.07 3.89
N VAL A 78 -5.82 -8.93 4.40
CA VAL A 78 -6.35 -8.77 5.76
C VAL A 78 -7.77 -8.23 5.68
N ILE A 79 -8.74 -9.13 5.86
CA ILE A 79 -10.12 -8.91 5.44
C ILE A 79 -11.08 -8.68 6.62
N GLY A 80 -12.02 -7.77 6.43
CA GLY A 80 -13.20 -7.57 7.26
C GLY A 80 -14.50 -7.42 6.47
N PHE A 81 -15.62 -7.53 7.19
CA PHE A 81 -16.99 -7.26 6.74
C PHE A 81 -17.55 -8.21 5.67
N GLU A 82 -16.93 -9.35 5.48
CA GLU A 82 -17.32 -10.39 4.52
C GLU A 82 -18.43 -11.34 5.00
N ARG A 83 -19.01 -11.08 6.17
CA ARG A 83 -19.95 -11.97 6.87
C ARG A 83 -19.32 -13.32 7.22
N THR A 84 -18.01 -13.34 7.45
CA THR A 84 -17.23 -14.53 7.85
C THR A 84 -17.55 -14.90 9.29
N ALA A 85 -17.52 -13.93 10.20
CA ALA A 85 -18.06 -14.06 11.55
C ALA A 85 -19.54 -13.59 11.58
N PRO A 86 -20.42 -14.28 12.34
CA PRO A 86 -21.85 -13.97 12.33
C PRO A 86 -22.21 -12.68 13.07
N ASP A 87 -21.34 -12.16 13.94
CA ASP A 87 -21.50 -10.86 14.58
C ASP A 87 -20.69 -9.79 13.81
N PRO A 88 -21.36 -8.83 13.15
CA PRO A 88 -20.69 -7.77 12.39
C PRO A 88 -19.74 -6.89 13.20
N ALA A 89 -19.83 -6.89 14.54
CA ALA A 89 -18.92 -6.13 15.39
C ALA A 89 -17.51 -6.74 15.48
N VAL A 90 -17.36 -8.03 15.14
CA VAL A 90 -16.09 -8.77 15.24
C VAL A 90 -15.68 -9.42 13.93
N ASP A 91 -16.48 -9.25 12.87
CA ASP A 91 -16.19 -9.70 11.51
C ASP A 91 -15.14 -8.81 10.85
N GLN A 92 -13.96 -8.75 11.45
CA GLN A 92 -12.88 -7.87 11.03
C GLN A 92 -11.55 -8.39 11.56
N ALA A 93 -10.62 -8.73 10.65
CA ALA A 93 -9.25 -9.04 11.01
C ALA A 93 -8.55 -7.78 11.55
N ARG A 94 -7.89 -7.91 12.70
CA ARG A 94 -7.43 -6.74 13.46
C ARG A 94 -6.22 -6.97 14.36
N ASP A 95 -5.60 -5.89 14.83
CA ASP A 95 -4.50 -5.94 15.80
C ASP A 95 -3.33 -6.81 15.31
N GLY A 96 -3.01 -6.71 14.02
CA GLY A 96 -2.07 -7.61 13.33
C GLY A 96 -0.76 -6.96 12.92
N ILE A 97 0.25 -7.79 12.64
CA ILE A 97 1.55 -7.37 12.09
C ILE A 97 1.79 -8.12 10.77
N VAL A 98 2.09 -7.38 9.72
CA VAL A 98 2.54 -7.87 8.41
C VAL A 98 3.93 -7.29 8.17
N SER A 99 4.99 -8.04 8.50
CA SER A 99 6.34 -7.48 8.46
C SER A 99 7.41 -8.40 7.92
N GLU A 100 8.45 -7.80 7.32
CA GLU A 100 9.62 -8.54 6.82
C GLU A 100 9.27 -9.59 5.76
N ASN A 101 8.17 -9.40 5.04
CA ASN A 101 7.80 -10.26 3.92
C ASN A 101 8.42 -9.78 2.61
N LEU A 102 8.71 -10.72 1.72
CA LEU A 102 9.05 -10.47 0.33
C LEU A 102 7.86 -10.85 -0.55
N VAL A 103 7.22 -9.87 -1.18
CA VAL A 103 6.02 -10.07 -2.01
C VAL A 103 6.31 -9.61 -3.44
N TYR A 104 6.20 -10.50 -4.42
CA TYR A 104 6.54 -10.12 -5.80
C TYR A 104 5.91 -10.96 -6.90
N ASN A 105 5.87 -10.42 -8.12
CA ASN A 105 5.25 -11.07 -9.29
C ASN A 105 3.80 -11.50 -8.98
N ILE A 106 3.02 -10.59 -8.39
CA ILE A 106 1.60 -10.78 -8.11
C ILE A 106 0.80 -10.04 -9.18
N THR A 107 0.00 -10.74 -9.98
CA THR A 107 -0.78 -10.09 -11.03
C THR A 107 -2.04 -10.84 -11.39
N SER A 108 -3.16 -10.12 -11.52
CA SER A 108 -4.42 -10.69 -12.02
C SER A 108 -4.44 -10.80 -13.55
N ARG A 109 -3.42 -10.31 -14.26
CA ARG A 109 -3.39 -10.41 -15.71
C ARG A 109 -3.27 -11.86 -16.16
N GLY A 110 -4.25 -12.31 -16.93
CA GLY A 110 -4.41 -13.70 -17.35
C GLY A 110 -5.12 -14.58 -16.33
N ASN A 111 -5.59 -14.03 -15.21
CA ASN A 111 -6.43 -14.75 -14.25
C ASN A 111 -7.83 -15.00 -14.87
N PRO A 112 -8.39 -16.22 -14.78
CA PRO A 112 -9.72 -16.53 -15.32
C PRO A 112 -10.86 -15.62 -14.81
N ALA A 113 -10.76 -15.08 -13.59
CA ALA A 113 -11.75 -14.20 -13.00
C ALA A 113 -11.61 -12.73 -13.44
N TYR A 114 -10.39 -12.26 -13.73
CA TYR A 114 -10.08 -10.85 -14.01
C TYR A 114 -9.66 -10.59 -15.47
N GLY A 115 -9.56 -11.63 -16.29
CA GLY A 115 -9.19 -11.51 -17.70
C GLY A 115 -7.78 -10.92 -17.84
N ASN A 116 -7.67 -9.74 -18.44
CA ASN A 116 -6.38 -9.05 -18.64
C ASN A 116 -6.19 -7.85 -17.71
N ASP A 117 -7.10 -7.65 -16.76
CA ASP A 117 -7.02 -6.54 -15.82
C ASP A 117 -5.88 -6.80 -14.83
N GLN A 118 -5.21 -5.72 -14.44
CA GLN A 118 -4.10 -5.70 -13.49
C GLN A 118 -4.59 -5.01 -12.22
N SER A 119 -5.05 -5.81 -11.27
CA SER A 119 -5.84 -5.38 -10.12
C SER A 119 -5.51 -6.17 -8.86
N SER A 120 -4.41 -6.93 -8.84
CA SER A 120 -3.98 -7.66 -7.66
C SER A 120 -2.94 -6.93 -6.83
N ASP A 121 -3.22 -6.85 -5.54
CA ASP A 121 -2.31 -6.25 -4.56
C ASP A 121 -1.20 -7.22 -4.15
N GLY A 122 -0.01 -6.66 -3.89
CA GLY A 122 0.99 -7.33 -3.08
C GLY A 122 0.46 -7.55 -1.67
N ILE A 123 0.08 -6.45 -1.00
CA ILE A 123 -0.56 -6.47 0.32
C ILE A 123 -1.84 -5.64 0.27
N TYR A 124 -2.98 -6.27 0.53
CA TYR A 124 -4.27 -5.61 0.68
C TYR A 124 -4.74 -5.65 2.13
N VAL A 125 -5.28 -4.52 2.61
CA VAL A 125 -6.11 -4.52 3.82
C VAL A 125 -7.53 -4.15 3.40
N ASP A 126 -8.34 -5.18 3.10
CA ASP A 126 -9.75 -5.05 2.77
C ASP A 126 -10.64 -4.95 4.01
N GLY A 127 -10.87 -3.74 4.49
CA GLY A 127 -11.70 -3.50 5.66
C GLY A 127 -11.11 -4.02 6.97
N GLY A 128 -9.83 -4.40 7.04
CA GLY A 128 -9.13 -4.68 8.30
C GLY A 128 -8.90 -3.43 9.17
N THR A 129 -8.49 -3.61 10.43
CA THR A 129 -8.19 -2.46 11.32
C THR A 129 -7.03 -2.69 12.28
N ARG A 130 -6.29 -1.62 12.64
CA ARG A 130 -5.16 -1.68 13.59
C ARG A 130 -4.10 -2.70 13.17
N VAL A 131 -3.67 -2.60 11.91
CA VAL A 131 -2.63 -3.46 11.33
C VAL A 131 -1.36 -2.65 11.12
N LEU A 132 -0.23 -3.22 11.50
CA LEU A 132 1.09 -2.69 11.19
C LEU A 132 1.66 -3.43 9.98
N ILE A 133 1.92 -2.70 8.89
CA ILE A 133 2.59 -3.19 7.68
C ILE A 133 3.98 -2.57 7.64
N GLU A 134 5.03 -3.31 8.01
CA GLU A 134 6.36 -2.71 8.09
C GLU A 134 7.51 -3.57 7.59
N ARG A 135 8.56 -2.93 7.07
CA ARG A 135 9.79 -3.61 6.63
C ARG A 135 9.54 -4.68 5.56
N ASN A 136 8.50 -4.54 4.74
CA ASN A 136 8.26 -5.45 3.62
C ASN A 136 8.97 -4.94 2.35
N VAL A 137 9.38 -5.88 1.50
CA VAL A 137 9.84 -5.59 0.14
C VAL A 137 8.79 -6.09 -0.83
N ILE A 138 8.21 -5.16 -1.61
CA ILE A 138 7.07 -5.42 -2.48
C ILE A 138 7.42 -4.96 -3.89
N HIS A 139 7.40 -5.86 -4.88
CA HIS A 139 7.79 -5.46 -6.23
C HIS A 139 7.20 -6.28 -7.37
N ASP A 140 7.09 -5.66 -8.54
CA ASP A 140 6.53 -6.29 -9.73
C ASP A 140 5.12 -6.91 -9.46
N CYS A 141 4.37 -6.31 -8.52
CA CYS A 141 2.95 -6.60 -8.25
C CYS A 141 2.05 -5.71 -9.13
N ASP A 142 0.72 -5.92 -9.21
CA ASP A 142 -0.12 -4.90 -9.84
C ASP A 142 -0.14 -3.65 -8.95
N PHE A 143 -0.77 -3.72 -7.79
CA PHE A 143 -0.67 -2.70 -6.74
C PHE A 143 0.35 -3.15 -5.68
N GLY A 144 1.14 -2.22 -5.12
CA GLY A 144 2.07 -2.55 -4.05
C GLY A 144 1.35 -2.81 -2.72
N ILE A 145 0.82 -1.74 -2.13
CA ILE A 145 -0.07 -1.79 -0.97
C ILE A 145 -1.38 -1.07 -1.31
N GLU A 146 -2.51 -1.70 -1.02
CA GLU A 146 -3.81 -1.02 -1.03
C GLU A 146 -4.45 -1.03 0.36
N LEU A 147 -5.00 0.11 0.76
CA LEU A 147 -5.76 0.28 1.99
C LEU A 147 -7.14 0.79 1.61
N ALA A 148 -8.12 -0.11 1.52
CA ALA A 148 -9.47 0.21 1.07
C ALA A 148 -10.45 -0.83 1.61
N SER A 149 -11.74 -0.50 1.69
CA SER A 149 -12.77 -1.48 2.04
C SER A 149 -13.70 -1.68 0.85
N GLU A 150 -13.97 -2.92 0.45
CA GLU A 150 -14.94 -3.24 -0.60
C GLU A 150 -16.39 -2.98 -0.16
N HIS A 151 -16.62 -2.93 1.16
CA HIS A 151 -17.93 -2.81 1.77
C HIS A 151 -18.35 -1.36 2.03
N LYS A 152 -19.49 -0.96 1.47
CA LYS A 152 -20.06 0.38 1.65
C LYS A 152 -20.26 0.72 3.14
N ASN A 153 -19.87 1.94 3.54
CA ASN A 153 -19.93 2.43 4.92
C ASN A 153 -19.08 1.63 5.92
N ARG A 154 -18.10 0.87 5.44
CA ARG A 154 -17.11 0.18 6.25
C ARG A 154 -15.72 0.72 5.96
N ALA A 155 -14.85 0.64 6.96
CA ALA A 155 -13.54 1.28 6.97
C ALA A 155 -12.42 0.25 6.99
N THR A 156 -11.42 0.46 6.14
CA THR A 156 -10.05 0.09 6.49
C THR A 156 -9.51 1.20 7.38
N SER A 157 -9.10 0.89 8.61
CA SER A 157 -8.78 1.95 9.56
C SER A 157 -7.64 1.68 10.52
N TYR A 158 -6.97 2.76 10.98
CA TYR A 158 -5.84 2.68 11.91
C TYR A 158 -4.71 1.77 11.40
N ILE A 159 -4.48 1.76 10.09
CA ILE A 159 -3.38 1.02 9.49
C ILE A 159 -2.13 1.88 9.52
N THR A 160 -0.99 1.30 9.88
CA THR A 160 0.33 1.94 9.72
C THR A 160 1.13 1.16 8.70
N ALA A 161 1.38 1.75 7.53
CA ALA A 161 2.31 1.23 6.53
C ALA A 161 3.62 2.02 6.60
N ARG A 162 4.69 1.42 7.11
CA ARG A 162 5.97 2.11 7.30
C ARG A 162 7.21 1.34 6.94
N ASN A 163 8.28 2.04 6.57
CA ASN A 163 9.58 1.43 6.30
C ASN A 163 9.51 0.28 5.26
N ASN A 164 8.57 0.34 4.32
CA ASN A 164 8.47 -0.63 3.22
C ASN A 164 9.19 -0.11 1.97
N LEU A 165 9.77 -1.02 1.21
CA LEU A 165 10.32 -0.76 -0.11
C LEU A 165 9.34 -1.29 -1.16
N ILE A 166 8.81 -0.40 -1.99
CA ILE A 166 7.77 -0.70 -2.98
C ILE A 166 8.23 -0.24 -4.35
N TYR A 167 8.47 -1.14 -5.28
CA TYR A 167 9.04 -0.74 -6.57
C TYR A 167 8.54 -1.55 -7.77
N ARG A 168 8.49 -0.88 -8.92
CA ARG A 168 8.12 -1.49 -10.21
C ARG A 168 6.78 -2.20 -10.22
N CYS A 169 5.84 -1.80 -9.38
CA CYS A 169 4.46 -2.25 -9.48
C CYS A 169 3.86 -1.83 -10.84
N ASN A 170 2.97 -2.65 -11.39
CA ASN A 170 2.36 -2.41 -12.69
C ASN A 170 1.38 -1.23 -12.64
N THR A 171 0.78 -0.99 -11.47
CA THR A 171 -0.14 0.11 -11.14
C THR A 171 0.45 0.90 -9.96
N ALA A 172 -0.35 1.46 -9.04
CA ALA A 172 0.19 2.28 -7.95
C ALA A 172 1.15 1.52 -7.04
N GLY A 173 2.17 2.22 -6.52
CA GLY A 173 2.95 1.72 -5.40
C GLY A 173 2.08 1.62 -4.14
N VAL A 174 1.36 2.70 -3.82
CA VAL A 174 0.38 2.72 -2.72
C VAL A 174 -0.96 3.26 -3.21
N SER A 175 -2.05 2.60 -2.84
CA SER A 175 -3.42 3.04 -3.08
C SER A 175 -4.18 3.17 -1.75
N ILE A 176 -4.94 4.25 -1.59
CA ILE A 176 -5.85 4.45 -0.45
C ILE A 176 -7.24 4.87 -0.93
N GLY A 177 -8.27 4.53 -0.15
CA GLY A 177 -9.66 4.82 -0.42
C GLY A 177 -10.33 3.75 -1.28
N GLY A 178 -11.66 3.66 -1.21
CA GLY A 178 -12.45 2.72 -2.00
C GLY A 178 -12.36 3.00 -3.51
N TYR A 179 -12.32 1.95 -4.33
CA TYR A 179 -12.12 2.07 -5.78
C TYR A 179 -13.26 2.75 -6.54
N ASP A 180 -14.45 2.89 -5.93
CA ASP A 180 -15.58 3.64 -6.48
C ASP A 180 -16.38 4.35 -5.38
N PRO A 181 -17.25 5.34 -5.71
CA PRO A 181 -17.99 6.13 -4.72
C PRO A 181 -18.91 5.33 -3.79
N ASN A 182 -19.29 4.11 -4.17
CA ASN A 182 -20.16 3.23 -3.40
C ASN A 182 -19.40 2.18 -2.58
N ARG A 183 -18.07 2.19 -2.59
CA ARG A 183 -17.24 1.32 -1.74
C ARG A 183 -17.03 1.92 -0.35
N GLY A 184 -16.32 1.17 0.48
CA GLY A 184 -15.91 1.60 1.79
C GLY A 184 -14.92 2.75 1.74
N HIS A 185 -14.34 3.04 2.90
CA HIS A 185 -13.45 4.15 3.10
C HIS A 185 -12.14 3.74 3.76
N THR A 186 -11.19 4.67 3.72
CA THR A 186 -9.96 4.63 4.50
C THR A 186 -10.06 5.69 5.58
N ASP A 187 -9.71 5.34 6.81
CA ASP A 187 -9.85 6.22 7.98
C ASP A 187 -8.65 6.08 8.92
N HIS A 188 -7.99 7.19 9.25
CA HIS A 188 -6.84 7.20 10.17
C HIS A 188 -5.70 6.25 9.74
N CYS A 189 -5.45 6.08 8.44
CA CYS A 189 -4.34 5.28 7.94
C CYS A 189 -3.10 6.14 7.71
N THR A 190 -1.94 5.63 8.11
CA THR A 190 -0.66 6.34 8.01
C THR A 190 0.30 5.57 7.11
N VAL A 191 0.76 6.22 6.05
CA VAL A 191 1.77 5.73 5.11
C VAL A 191 3.03 6.59 5.29
N VAL A 192 4.02 6.07 6.02
CA VAL A 192 5.16 6.88 6.48
C VAL A 192 6.51 6.20 6.27
N ASN A 193 7.54 6.94 5.89
CA ASN A 193 8.90 6.40 5.74
C ASN A 193 9.01 5.21 4.76
N ASN A 194 8.18 5.16 3.72
CA ASN A 194 8.30 4.16 2.66
C ASN A 194 9.15 4.71 1.50
N THR A 195 9.76 3.82 0.73
CA THR A 195 10.39 4.17 -0.56
C THR A 195 9.56 3.59 -1.68
N LEU A 196 8.98 4.46 -2.51
CA LEU A 196 8.23 4.12 -3.72
C LEU A 196 9.12 4.43 -4.93
N TYR A 197 9.35 3.45 -5.80
CA TYR A 197 10.26 3.59 -6.94
C TYR A 197 9.72 3.00 -8.24
N ASP A 198 9.54 3.86 -9.25
CA ASP A 198 9.22 3.50 -10.63
C ASP A 198 8.00 2.56 -10.72
N ASN A 199 6.95 2.87 -9.96
CA ASN A 199 5.67 2.18 -10.03
C ASN A 199 4.82 2.71 -11.21
N ASP A 200 3.67 2.08 -11.44
CA ASP A 200 2.78 2.31 -12.57
C ASP A 200 3.51 2.06 -13.91
N THR A 201 4.21 0.92 -13.97
CA THR A 201 5.00 0.48 -15.13
C THR A 201 4.14 0.05 -16.31
N ALA A 202 2.88 -0.36 -16.07
CA ALA A 202 1.91 -0.65 -17.12
C ALA A 202 1.18 0.61 -17.62
N ALA A 203 1.52 1.79 -17.08
CA ALA A 203 0.95 3.08 -17.47
C ALA A 203 -0.58 3.14 -17.34
N THR A 204 -1.12 2.58 -16.27
CA THR A 204 -2.55 2.65 -15.92
C THR A 204 -3.01 4.06 -15.56
N GLY A 205 -2.06 4.97 -15.29
CA GLY A 205 -2.36 6.33 -14.87
C GLY A 205 -2.67 6.42 -13.38
N SER A 206 -2.16 5.47 -12.59
CA SER A 206 -2.28 5.41 -11.14
C SER A 206 -1.17 6.19 -10.42
N GLY A 207 -0.01 6.39 -11.05
CA GLY A 207 1.14 7.07 -10.45
C GLY A 207 1.83 6.26 -9.36
N GLU A 208 2.68 6.91 -8.57
CA GLU A 208 3.31 6.27 -7.40
C GLU A 208 2.30 6.14 -6.24
N PHE A 209 1.53 7.19 -5.98
CA PHE A 209 0.52 7.26 -4.92
C PHE A 209 -0.88 7.55 -5.47
N GLN A 210 -1.81 6.64 -5.25
CA GLN A 210 -3.20 6.74 -5.68
C GLN A 210 -4.12 6.99 -4.50
N MET A 211 -4.89 8.07 -4.57
CA MET A 211 -6.01 8.40 -3.68
C MET A 211 -7.31 8.16 -4.43
N GLN A 212 -8.22 7.39 -3.86
CA GLN A 212 -9.47 6.99 -4.50
C GLN A 212 -10.65 7.72 -3.86
N TRP A 213 -11.69 7.01 -3.40
CA TRP A 213 -12.90 7.58 -2.82
C TRP A 213 -12.96 7.37 -1.31
N ASN A 214 -13.72 8.23 -0.63
CA ASN A 214 -14.05 8.12 0.78
C ASN A 214 -12.80 7.93 1.66
N MET A 215 -12.02 9.00 1.84
CA MET A 215 -10.82 8.99 2.69
C MET A 215 -11.01 10.03 3.79
N ALA A 216 -10.53 9.73 4.99
CA ALA A 216 -10.62 10.61 6.13
C ALA A 216 -9.40 10.45 7.05
N ASP A 217 -8.82 11.58 7.45
CA ASP A 217 -7.77 11.63 8.48
C ASP A 217 -6.54 10.74 8.19
N ASP A 218 -6.26 10.51 6.90
CA ASP A 218 -5.09 9.74 6.47
C ASP A 218 -3.81 10.60 6.49
N ILE A 219 -2.65 9.96 6.52
CA ILE A 219 -1.33 10.62 6.57
C ILE A 219 -0.40 9.97 5.53
N PHE A 220 0.26 10.80 4.72
CA PHE A 220 1.31 10.40 3.78
C PHE A 220 2.54 11.30 3.96
N GLU A 221 3.51 10.87 4.78
CA GLU A 221 4.67 11.70 5.15
C GLU A 221 6.00 10.94 5.17
N ASN A 222 7.12 11.66 5.07
CA ASN A 222 8.48 11.09 5.07
C ASN A 222 8.73 9.98 4.03
N ASN A 223 7.94 9.90 2.96
CA ASN A 223 8.16 8.91 1.92
C ASN A 223 9.16 9.45 0.88
N ILE A 224 10.01 8.57 0.33
CA ILE A 224 10.68 8.85 -0.94
C ILE A 224 9.74 8.37 -2.05
N VAL A 225 9.39 9.27 -2.97
CA VAL A 225 8.53 9.00 -4.11
C VAL A 225 9.32 9.29 -5.39
N TYR A 226 9.92 8.24 -5.94
CA TYR A 226 10.67 8.29 -7.19
C TYR A 226 9.76 7.82 -8.32
N ALA A 227 9.18 8.75 -9.07
CA ALA A 227 8.34 8.42 -10.21
C ALA A 227 9.16 8.02 -11.44
N GLY A 228 8.63 7.04 -12.17
CA GLY A 228 9.17 6.59 -13.44
C GLY A 228 9.17 7.65 -14.56
N SER A 229 9.48 7.22 -15.78
CA SER A 229 9.64 8.09 -16.96
C SER A 229 8.43 9.00 -17.28
N ARG A 230 7.23 8.64 -16.83
CA ARG A 230 6.00 9.44 -17.00
C ARG A 230 5.88 10.59 -15.99
N CYS A 231 6.71 10.56 -14.94
CA CYS A 231 6.76 11.51 -13.83
C CYS A 231 5.38 11.79 -13.20
N LEU A 232 4.59 10.73 -12.98
CA LEU A 232 3.26 10.80 -12.37
C LEU A 232 3.38 10.50 -10.87
N MET A 233 3.35 11.54 -10.05
CA MET A 233 3.63 11.44 -8.61
C MET A 233 2.42 10.91 -7.85
N ALA A 234 1.33 11.66 -7.92
CA ALA A 234 0.11 11.35 -7.19
C ALA A 234 -1.13 11.55 -8.06
N VAL A 235 -2.13 10.71 -7.85
CA VAL A 235 -3.41 10.74 -8.54
C VAL A 235 -4.53 10.70 -7.52
N ASN A 236 -5.41 11.69 -7.53
CA ASN A 236 -6.63 11.72 -6.74
C ASN A 236 -7.86 11.54 -7.65
N LYS A 237 -8.55 10.41 -7.48
CA LYS A 237 -9.73 10.03 -8.26
C LYS A 237 -11.06 10.46 -7.63
N SER A 238 -11.06 11.07 -6.45
CA SER A 238 -12.28 11.62 -5.86
C SER A 238 -12.37 13.13 -5.94
N LYS A 239 -13.61 13.62 -5.83
CA LYS A 239 -13.87 15.02 -5.55
C LYS A 239 -13.75 15.22 -4.04
N VAL A 240 -12.66 15.83 -3.62
CA VAL A 240 -12.44 16.20 -2.22
C VAL A 240 -13.13 17.52 -1.92
N ASP A 241 -13.77 17.64 -0.76
CA ASP A 241 -14.08 18.94 -0.19
C ASP A 241 -12.77 19.66 0.14
N LYS A 242 -12.59 20.88 -0.39
CA LYS A 242 -11.38 21.68 -0.15
C LYS A 242 -11.15 22.00 1.33
N ASN A 243 -12.18 21.92 2.17
CA ASN A 243 -12.09 22.19 3.61
C ASN A 243 -11.87 20.93 4.46
N GLN A 244 -11.90 19.75 3.83
CA GLN A 244 -11.64 18.45 4.47
C GLN A 244 -10.72 17.66 3.56
N PRO A 245 -9.41 17.95 3.56
CA PRO A 245 -8.45 17.19 2.76
C PRO A 245 -8.52 15.72 3.17
N PRO A 246 -8.38 14.79 2.21
CA PRO A 246 -8.58 13.36 2.46
C PRO A 246 -7.42 12.78 3.28
N ALA A 247 -6.25 13.41 3.18
CA ALA A 247 -5.02 13.04 3.84
C ALA A 247 -4.17 14.29 4.09
N ILE A 248 -3.38 14.25 5.15
CA ILE A 248 -2.24 15.15 5.34
C ILE A 248 -1.09 14.59 4.49
N ILE A 249 -0.57 15.40 3.58
CA ILE A 249 0.50 15.01 2.65
C ILE A 249 1.61 16.06 2.79
N ASP A 250 2.72 15.68 3.43
CA ASP A 250 3.82 16.61 3.68
C ASP A 250 5.15 15.90 3.99
N HIS A 251 6.26 16.64 4.03
CA HIS A 251 7.60 16.12 4.38
C HIS A 251 8.06 14.93 3.53
N ASN A 252 7.60 14.82 2.29
CA ASN A 252 8.01 13.78 1.34
C ASN A 252 9.19 14.27 0.47
N LEU A 253 9.98 13.33 -0.05
CA LEU A 253 10.99 13.61 -1.06
C LEU A 253 10.54 13.05 -2.41
N TYR A 254 10.20 13.94 -3.34
CA TYR A 254 9.78 13.58 -4.68
C TYR A 254 10.93 13.66 -5.68
N TYR A 255 10.94 12.76 -6.65
CA TYR A 255 11.87 12.85 -7.77
C TYR A 255 11.36 12.15 -9.02
N CYS A 256 11.78 12.64 -10.18
CA CYS A 256 11.80 11.91 -11.43
C CYS A 256 12.88 12.52 -12.34
N ASP A 257 13.35 11.75 -13.32
CA ASP A 257 14.43 12.21 -14.21
C ASP A 257 14.04 13.42 -15.06
N ALA A 258 12.75 13.56 -15.38
CA ALA A 258 12.21 14.71 -16.12
C ALA A 258 12.17 16.01 -15.28
N GLN A 259 12.57 15.95 -14.00
CA GLN A 259 12.69 17.06 -13.06
C GLN A 259 11.36 17.69 -12.62
N ALA A 260 11.44 18.54 -11.59
CA ALA A 260 10.29 19.11 -10.89
C ALA A 260 9.25 19.74 -11.81
N LYS A 261 9.67 20.46 -12.87
CA LYS A 261 8.76 21.14 -13.82
C LYS A 261 7.95 20.18 -14.70
N ALA A 262 8.36 18.92 -14.84
CA ALA A 262 7.65 17.91 -15.62
C ALA A 262 6.77 16.99 -14.74
N SER A 263 6.87 17.12 -13.41
CA SER A 263 6.07 16.35 -12.46
C SER A 263 4.58 16.58 -12.65
N LYS A 264 3.82 15.49 -12.60
CA LYS A 264 2.37 15.48 -12.81
C LYS A 264 1.64 15.06 -11.54
N TRP A 265 0.61 15.82 -11.25
CA TRP A 265 -0.26 15.69 -10.09
C TRP A 265 -1.69 15.78 -10.60
N VAL A 266 -2.42 14.66 -10.56
CA VAL A 266 -3.72 14.55 -11.20
C VAL A 266 -4.81 14.53 -10.14
N ALA A 267 -5.85 15.33 -10.32
CA ALA A 267 -7.09 15.30 -9.55
C ALA A 267 -8.30 15.24 -10.49
N VAL A 268 -9.48 14.90 -9.99
CA VAL A 268 -10.70 14.89 -10.82
C VAL A 268 -10.99 16.28 -11.38
N GLY A 269 -10.83 16.43 -12.70
CA GLY A 269 -11.10 17.68 -13.41
C GLY A 269 -10.01 18.75 -13.29
N ASP A 270 -8.88 18.44 -12.64
CA ASP A 270 -7.73 19.33 -12.53
C ASP A 270 -6.43 18.53 -12.67
N SER A 271 -5.44 19.07 -13.37
CA SER A 271 -4.15 18.41 -13.52
C SER A 271 -3.07 19.47 -13.49
N VAL A 272 -2.18 19.32 -12.51
CA VAL A 272 -1.11 20.28 -12.27
C VAL A 272 0.19 19.68 -12.77
N THR A 273 0.95 20.47 -13.52
CA THR A 273 2.30 20.15 -13.95
C THR A 273 3.28 21.08 -13.26
N GLY A 274 4.30 20.52 -12.62
CA GLY A 274 5.27 21.26 -11.82
C GLY A 274 5.01 21.14 -10.31
N PHE A 275 6.05 20.76 -9.55
CA PHE A 275 5.96 20.60 -8.09
C PHE A 275 5.55 21.90 -7.39
N ASP A 276 6.24 23.01 -7.69
CA ASP A 276 5.90 24.31 -7.08
C ASP A 276 4.46 24.74 -7.37
N GLN A 277 3.94 24.43 -8.56
CA GLN A 277 2.55 24.73 -8.93
C GLN A 277 1.57 23.84 -8.15
N TYR A 278 1.92 22.57 -7.92
CA TYR A 278 1.13 21.66 -7.11
C TYR A 278 1.05 22.13 -5.66
N VAL A 279 2.18 22.47 -5.04
CA VAL A 279 2.22 23.00 -3.67
C VAL A 279 1.40 24.29 -3.58
N GLN A 280 1.53 25.19 -4.56
CA GLN A 280 0.78 26.45 -4.58
C GLN A 280 -0.73 26.25 -4.76
N SER A 281 -1.17 25.29 -5.59
CA SER A 281 -2.59 25.12 -5.91
C SER A 281 -3.35 24.31 -4.86
N THR A 282 -2.67 23.37 -4.19
CA THR A 282 -3.28 22.47 -3.22
C THR A 282 -3.04 22.88 -1.78
N GLY A 283 -1.90 23.52 -1.49
CA GLY A 283 -1.44 23.74 -0.12
C GLY A 283 -0.86 22.50 0.56
N ASN A 284 -0.79 21.37 -0.14
CA ASN A 284 -0.10 20.16 0.32
C ASN A 284 1.42 20.30 0.13
N ASP A 285 2.18 19.45 0.81
CA ASP A 285 3.61 19.26 0.59
C ASP A 285 4.44 20.54 0.75
N THR A 286 4.00 21.47 1.61
CA THR A 286 4.68 22.75 1.85
C THR A 286 6.07 22.61 2.49
N HIS A 287 6.35 21.47 3.13
CA HIS A 287 7.64 21.12 3.71
C HIS A 287 8.33 19.96 2.97
N SER A 288 7.74 19.50 1.86
CA SER A 288 8.34 18.49 1.00
C SER A 288 9.39 19.09 0.07
N ALA A 289 10.23 18.23 -0.50
CA ALA A 289 11.28 18.61 -1.43
C ALA A 289 11.17 17.85 -2.75
N PHE A 290 11.66 18.45 -3.83
CA PHE A 290 11.86 17.77 -5.11
C PHE A 290 13.36 17.68 -5.42
N SER A 291 13.99 16.55 -5.14
CA SER A 291 15.42 16.34 -5.37
C SER A 291 15.73 14.86 -5.50
N ASN A 292 16.79 14.53 -6.25
CA ASN A 292 17.24 13.16 -6.40
C ASN A 292 17.63 12.58 -5.04
N PRO A 293 17.10 11.41 -4.63
CA PRO A 293 17.46 10.76 -3.36
C PRO A 293 18.89 10.20 -3.36
N HIS A 294 19.59 10.21 -4.49
CA HIS A 294 20.94 9.67 -4.67
C HIS A 294 21.06 8.22 -4.20
N PHE A 295 20.20 7.35 -4.74
CA PHE A 295 20.33 5.91 -4.52
C PHE A 295 21.67 5.39 -5.05
N VAL A 296 22.29 4.45 -4.33
CA VAL A 296 23.61 3.90 -4.65
C VAL A 296 23.63 3.22 -6.02
N ASP A 297 22.71 2.29 -6.30
CA ASP A 297 22.60 1.61 -7.60
C ASP A 297 21.19 1.04 -7.81
N PRO A 298 20.19 1.89 -8.13
CA PRO A 298 18.81 1.44 -8.29
C PRO A 298 18.63 0.45 -9.45
N ALA A 299 19.52 0.46 -10.45
CA ALA A 299 19.52 -0.53 -11.54
C ALA A 299 19.85 -1.96 -11.05
N LYS A 300 20.60 -2.07 -9.95
CA LYS A 300 20.85 -3.33 -9.23
C LYS A 300 19.92 -3.53 -8.03
N LYS A 301 18.85 -2.72 -7.90
CA LYS A 301 17.91 -2.72 -6.79
C LYS A 301 18.55 -2.33 -5.44
N ASP A 302 19.64 -1.57 -5.49
CA ASP A 302 20.27 -0.98 -4.30
C ASP A 302 19.73 0.44 -4.10
N PHE A 303 18.73 0.54 -3.22
CA PHE A 303 18.02 1.77 -2.88
C PHE A 303 18.56 2.43 -1.60
N HIS A 304 19.74 2.03 -1.12
CA HIS A 304 20.42 2.76 -0.06
C HIS A 304 20.76 4.17 -0.51
N LEU A 305 20.76 5.10 0.44
CA LEU A 305 21.13 6.49 0.20
C LEU A 305 22.65 6.62 0.14
N SER A 306 23.18 7.34 -0.85
CA SER A 306 24.57 7.79 -0.82
C SER A 306 24.77 8.86 0.26
N SER A 307 26.03 9.07 0.67
CA SER A 307 26.39 9.98 1.77
C SER A 307 26.02 11.46 1.54
N ASP A 308 25.71 11.85 0.30
CA ASP A 308 25.31 13.21 -0.10
C ASP A 308 23.80 13.31 -0.41
N SER A 309 23.02 12.29 -0.07
CA SER A 309 21.59 12.29 -0.29
C SER A 309 20.87 13.40 0.50
N PRO A 310 19.91 14.12 -0.11
CA PRO A 310 19.09 15.10 0.60
C PRO A 310 18.08 14.47 1.58
N ALA A 311 17.85 13.15 1.49
CA ALA A 311 16.95 12.44 2.39
C ALA A 311 17.54 12.25 3.80
N ILE A 312 18.87 12.32 3.93
CA ILE A 312 19.58 12.04 5.19
C ILE A 312 19.25 13.09 6.25
N GLY A 313 18.67 12.64 7.36
CA GLY A 313 18.34 13.43 8.54
C GLY A 313 17.30 14.54 8.30
N SER A 314 16.55 14.44 7.20
CA SER A 314 15.57 15.46 6.76
C SER A 314 14.12 15.10 7.09
N GLY A 315 13.86 13.89 7.60
CA GLY A 315 12.50 13.48 7.97
C GLY A 315 12.05 14.05 9.32
N VAL A 316 10.74 14.00 9.56
CA VAL A 316 10.13 14.44 10.82
C VAL A 316 9.71 13.27 11.70
N THR A 317 9.81 13.41 13.02
CA THR A 317 9.42 12.36 13.98
C THR A 317 8.21 12.75 14.83
N ALA A 318 7.84 14.03 14.87
CA ALA A 318 6.78 14.52 15.74
C ALA A 318 5.42 14.01 15.24
N ALA A 319 4.68 13.34 16.12
CA ALA A 319 3.33 12.80 15.86
C ALA A 319 3.23 11.71 14.77
N LEU A 320 4.35 11.13 14.32
CA LEU A 320 4.35 10.04 13.35
C LEU A 320 4.75 8.69 13.97
N PRO A 321 4.08 7.57 13.61
CA PRO A 321 4.43 6.24 14.07
C PRO A 321 5.61 5.64 13.27
N VAL A 322 6.80 6.26 13.34
CA VAL A 322 7.97 5.92 12.50
C VAL A 322 8.62 4.56 12.80
N GLY A 323 8.36 3.98 13.97
CA GLY A 323 8.87 2.68 14.39
C GLY A 323 10.27 2.72 15.00
N GLU A 324 10.71 1.55 15.46
CA GLU A 324 12.02 1.39 16.11
C GLU A 324 13.14 1.08 15.11
N LEU A 325 12.81 0.39 14.02
CA LEU A 325 13.75 -0.14 13.04
C LEU A 325 13.40 0.30 11.61
N ASP A 326 14.41 0.54 10.79
CA ASP A 326 14.28 0.71 9.34
C ASP A 326 14.07 -0.64 8.62
N LEU A 327 14.04 -0.64 7.28
CA LEU A 327 13.81 -1.86 6.48
C LEU A 327 14.77 -3.01 6.79
N GLU A 328 16.05 -2.74 7.09
CA GLU A 328 17.08 -3.76 7.30
C GLU A 328 17.40 -4.01 8.79
N GLY A 329 16.59 -3.44 9.70
CA GLY A 329 16.74 -3.66 11.13
C GLY A 329 17.71 -2.71 11.82
N SER A 330 18.13 -1.62 11.17
CA SER A 330 18.90 -0.55 11.82
C SER A 330 18.00 0.36 12.64
N PRO A 331 18.48 0.93 13.78
CA PRO A 331 17.69 1.88 14.56
C PRO A 331 17.18 3.04 13.71
N ARG A 332 15.85 3.27 13.74
CA ARG A 332 15.18 4.22 12.85
C ARG A 332 15.53 5.68 13.15
N ILE A 333 15.89 6.00 14.38
CA ILE A 333 16.29 7.36 14.79
C ILE A 333 17.72 7.30 15.29
N LYS A 334 18.61 8.06 14.66
CA LYS A 334 20.02 8.22 15.08
C LYS A 334 20.31 9.67 15.38
N SER A 335 20.86 9.94 16.56
CA SER A 335 21.17 11.30 17.01
C SER A 335 20.00 12.29 16.86
N VAL A 336 18.78 11.83 17.16
CA VAL A 336 17.51 12.60 17.03
C VAL A 336 17.14 12.96 15.59
N LYS A 337 17.79 12.37 14.60
CA LYS A 337 17.49 12.52 13.18
C LYS A 337 16.90 11.24 12.61
N ILE A 338 16.08 11.40 11.59
CA ILE A 338 15.48 10.32 10.80
C ILE A 338 15.65 10.67 9.32
N ASP A 339 15.93 9.68 8.51
CA ASP A 339 16.01 9.82 7.07
C ASP A 339 14.61 9.71 6.45
N ILE A 340 14.39 10.34 5.30
CA ILE A 340 13.19 10.13 4.50
C ILE A 340 13.34 8.77 3.76
N GLY A 341 12.25 8.02 3.61
CA GLY A 341 12.26 6.68 2.97
C GLY A 341 12.59 5.54 3.92
N CYS A 342 12.70 4.32 3.40
CA CYS A 342 12.68 3.10 4.23
C CYS A 342 14.02 2.70 4.89
N TYR A 343 15.14 3.30 4.47
CA TYR A 343 16.47 3.06 5.05
C TYR A 343 16.85 4.16 6.03
N GLN A 344 17.73 3.86 6.99
CA GLN A 344 18.36 4.81 7.89
C GLN A 344 19.88 4.73 7.75
N THR A 345 20.50 5.82 7.32
CA THR A 345 21.96 5.94 7.26
C THR A 345 22.56 6.04 8.67
N GLU A 346 23.82 5.61 8.81
CA GLU A 346 24.64 5.77 10.03
C GLU A 346 24.91 7.23 10.41
#